data_AF-A0AAW7IE48-F1
#
_entry.id   AF-A0AAW7IE48-F1
#
_cell.length_a   1.000
_cell.length_b   1.000
_cell.length_c   1.000
_cell.angle_alpha   90.00
_cell.angle_beta   90.00
_cell.angle_gamma   90.00
#
_symmetry.space_group_name_H-M   'P 1'
#
loop_
_entity.id
_entity.type
_entity.pdbx_description
1 polymer ?
#
loop_
_entity_poly.entity_id
_entity_poly.type
_entity_poly.pdbx_seq_one_letter_code
_entity_poly.pdbx_strand_id
1 'polypeptide(L)'
;MVRKYGKGSPPYKWSYCIFGLLIINWILYFTGLYTLLPVNVADLIFIPIWFIVCALGALFTIFEFKNNKAFAVPLAGFTFISFVFALFLNGISQM
;
A
#
# COMPACT_ATOMS: atom_id res chain seq x y z
N MET A 1 27.76 -24.31 -3.83
CA MET A 1 26.78 -24.17 -2.72
C MET A 1 25.86 -22.99 -3.01
N VAL A 2 24.64 -23.25 -3.48
CA VAL A 2 23.63 -22.19 -3.59
C VAL A 2 23.24 -21.81 -2.17
N ARG A 3 23.62 -20.61 -1.71
CA ARG A 3 23.19 -20.04 -0.43
C ARG A 3 21.66 -19.98 -0.46
N LYS A 4 21.00 -21.02 0.08
CA LYS A 4 19.62 -20.92 0.51
C LYS A 4 19.63 -19.96 1.69
N TYR A 5 19.48 -18.66 1.41
CA TYR A 5 19.11 -17.68 2.43
C TYR A 5 17.91 -18.29 3.13
N GLY A 6 18.13 -18.71 4.38
CA GLY A 6 17.10 -19.37 5.18
C GLY A 6 15.84 -18.54 5.07
N LYS A 7 14.72 -19.20 4.76
CA LYS A 7 13.39 -18.62 4.92
C LYS A 7 13.40 -17.97 6.31
N GLY A 8 13.48 -16.64 6.37
CA GLY A 8 13.13 -15.91 7.57
C GLY A 8 11.74 -16.37 8.00
N SER A 9 11.42 -16.21 9.28
CA SER A 9 10.08 -16.50 9.79
C SER A 9 9.02 -16.01 8.80
N PRO A 10 7.99 -16.83 8.53
CA PRO A 10 6.99 -16.45 7.54
C PRO A 10 6.43 -15.06 7.87
N PRO A 11 6.19 -14.21 6.87
CA PRO A 11 5.65 -12.88 7.11
C PRO A 11 4.33 -12.95 7.85
N TYR A 12 4.00 -11.91 8.61
CA TYR A 12 2.72 -11.87 9.31
C TYR A 12 1.57 -11.94 8.30
N LYS A 13 0.52 -12.71 8.63
CA LYS A 13 -0.69 -12.82 7.79
C LYS A 13 -1.28 -11.44 7.46
N TRP A 14 -1.18 -10.50 8.41
CA TRP A 14 -1.60 -9.12 8.24
C TRP A 14 -0.75 -8.33 7.25
N SER A 15 0.57 -8.58 7.17
CA SER A 15 1.45 -7.98 6.17
C SER A 15 1.05 -8.40 4.76
N TYR A 16 0.66 -9.66 4.56
CA TYR A 16 0.09 -10.13 3.29
C TYR A 16 -1.26 -9.47 2.98
N CYS A 17 -2.13 -9.33 3.99
CA CYS A 17 -3.43 -8.67 3.83
C CYS A 17 -3.26 -7.22 3.37
N ILE A 18 -2.35 -6.47 4.00
CA ILE A 18 -2.10 -5.06 3.65
C ILE A 18 -1.44 -4.92 2.30
N PHE A 19 -0.50 -5.81 1.96
CA PHE A 19 0.09 -5.83 0.63
C PHE A 19 -0.99 -6.09 -0.44
N GLY A 20 -1.91 -7.02 -0.18
CA GLY A 20 -3.07 -7.26 -1.04
C GLY A 20 -4.01 -6.06 -1.15
N LEU A 21 -4.31 -5.39 -0.03
CA LEU A 21 -5.10 -4.15 0.01
C LEU A 21 -4.47 -3.04 -0.82
N LEU A 22 -3.15 -2.85 -0.74
CA LEU A 22 -2.43 -1.90 -1.58
C LEU A 22 -2.59 -2.24 -3.06
N ILE A 23 -2.41 -3.51 -3.45
CA ILE A 23 -2.58 -3.95 -4.84
C ILE A 23 -4.01 -3.70 -5.32
N ILE A 24 -5.02 -4.05 -4.52
CA ILE A 24 -6.43 -3.81 -4.84
C ILE A 24 -6.67 -2.31 -5.03
N ASN A 25 -6.11 -1.46 -4.16
CA ASN A 25 -6.26 -0.02 -4.26
C ASN A 25 -5.69 0.52 -5.59
N TRP A 26 -4.52 0.03 -6.00
CA TRP A 26 -3.93 0.34 -7.31
C TRP A 26 -4.78 -0.16 -8.49
N ILE A 27 -5.34 -1.37 -8.41
CA ILE A 27 -6.23 -1.90 -9.45
C ILE A 27 -7.48 -1.02 -9.57
N LEU A 28 -8.10 -0.66 -8.45
CA LEU A 28 -9.29 0.18 -8.43
C LEU A 28 -9.00 1.57 -9.03
N TYR A 29 -7.80 2.11 -8.80
CA TYR A 29 -7.33 3.33 -9.46
C TYR A 29 -7.18 3.16 -10.97
N PHE A 30 -6.42 2.15 -11.43
CA PHE A 30 -6.15 1.94 -12.87
C PHE A 30 -7.40 1.59 -13.68
N THR A 31 -8.33 0.86 -13.08
CA THR A 31 -9.61 0.50 -13.72
C THR A 31 -10.60 1.65 -13.75
N GLY A 32 -10.32 2.77 -13.07
CA GLY A 32 -11.24 3.90 -13.00
C GLY A 32 -12.56 3.52 -12.32
N LEU A 33 -12.59 2.47 -11.49
CA LEU A 33 -13.83 2.02 -10.84
C LEU A 33 -14.50 3.14 -10.01
N TYR A 34 -13.69 4.07 -9.51
CA TYR A 34 -14.15 5.26 -8.79
C TYR A 34 -14.78 6.34 -9.66
N THR A 35 -14.56 6.35 -10.98
CA THR A 35 -15.25 7.28 -11.89
C THR A 35 -16.73 6.91 -12.09
N LEU A 36 -17.15 5.73 -11.65
CA LEU A 36 -18.57 5.36 -11.57
C LEU A 36 -19.30 6.12 -10.46
N LEU A 37 -18.57 6.64 -9.47
CA LEU A 37 -19.11 7.48 -8.41
C LEU A 37 -19.02 8.96 -8.84
N PRO A 38 -19.92 9.83 -8.34
CA PRO A 38 -19.80 11.27 -8.55
C PRO A 38 -18.42 11.75 -8.07
N VAL A 39 -17.75 12.58 -8.88
CA VAL A 39 -16.35 13.01 -8.67
C VAL A 39 -16.11 13.51 -7.23
N ASN A 40 -17.02 14.35 -6.71
CA ASN A 40 -16.92 14.87 -5.35
C ASN A 40 -17.01 13.81 -4.24
N VAL A 41 -17.72 12.71 -4.48
CA VAL A 41 -17.87 11.62 -3.49
C VAL A 41 -16.70 10.65 -3.60
N ALA A 42 -16.25 10.39 -4.83
CA ALA A 42 -15.11 9.53 -5.11
C ALA A 42 -13.84 10.10 -4.45
N ASP A 43 -13.49 11.36 -4.70
CA ASP A 43 -12.27 11.97 -4.16
C ASP A 43 -12.28 12.04 -2.63
N LEU A 44 -13.43 12.38 -2.04
CA LEU A 44 -13.59 12.55 -0.60
C LEU A 44 -13.42 11.25 0.20
N ILE A 45 -13.70 10.11 -0.43
CA ILE A 45 -13.59 8.78 0.20
C ILE A 45 -12.25 8.15 -0.17
N PHE A 46 -11.86 8.27 -1.43
CA PHE A 46 -10.72 7.56 -1.99
C PHE A 46 -9.39 8.05 -1.42
N ILE A 47 -9.18 9.36 -1.39
CA ILE A 47 -7.93 9.95 -0.93
C ILE A 47 -7.68 9.60 0.55
N PRO A 48 -8.62 9.78 1.48
CA PRO A 48 -8.42 9.38 2.88
C PRO A 48 -8.19 7.88 3.06
N ILE A 49 -8.93 7.02 2.35
CA ILE A 49 -8.72 5.57 2.41
C ILE A 49 -7.31 5.21 1.95
N TRP A 50 -6.84 5.82 0.85
CA TRP A 50 -5.50 5.57 0.34
C TRP A 50 -4.42 5.95 1.37
N PHE A 51 -4.58 7.09 2.05
CA PHE A 51 -3.69 7.50 3.14
C PHE A 51 -3.71 6.53 4.32
N ILE A 52 -4.89 6.05 4.74
CA ILE A 52 -5.02 5.06 5.82
C ILE A 52 -4.30 3.75 5.46
N VAL A 53 -4.50 3.25 4.24
CA VAL A 53 -3.83 2.03 3.76
C VAL A 53 -2.32 2.22 3.71
N CYS A 54 -1.82 3.40 3.32
CA CYS A 54 -0.40 3.71 3.36
C CYS A 54 0.15 3.77 4.80
N ALA A 55 -0.58 4.39 5.73
CA ALA A 55 -0.19 4.44 7.14
C ALA A 55 -0.08 3.03 7.75
N LEU A 56 -1.06 2.16 7.46
CA LEU A 56 -1.01 0.76 7.84
C LEU A 56 0.17 0.03 7.16
N GLY A 57 0.40 0.25 5.86
CA GLY A 57 1.55 -0.29 5.14
C GLY A 57 2.89 0.06 5.80
N ALA A 58 3.05 1.31 6.24
CA ALA A 58 4.25 1.78 6.92
C ALA A 58 4.41 1.12 8.30
N LEU A 59 3.32 1.04 9.07
CA LEU A 59 3.32 0.40 10.39
C LEU A 59 3.73 -1.08 10.31
N PHE A 60 3.12 -1.82 9.38
CA PHE A 60 3.41 -3.24 9.19
C PHE A 60 4.78 -3.47 8.56
N THR A 61 5.29 -2.54 7.75
CA THR A 61 6.68 -2.56 7.29
C THR A 61 7.64 -2.51 8.48
N ILE A 62 7.43 -1.62 9.45
CA ILE A 62 8.30 -1.51 10.65
C ILE A 62 8.26 -2.81 11.46
N PHE A 63 7.08 -3.39 11.66
CA PHE A 63 6.94 -4.68 12.35
C PHE A 63 7.63 -5.83 11.58
N GLU A 64 7.44 -5.88 10.27
CA GLU A 64 8.02 -6.92 9.42
C GLU A 64 9.53 -6.75 9.25
N PHE A 65 10.07 -5.53 9.37
CA PHE A 65 11.52 -5.30 9.29
C PHE A 65 12.30 -6.02 10.40
N LYS A 66 11.66 -6.26 11.55
CA LYS A 66 12.23 -7.04 12.66
C LYS A 66 12.07 -8.56 12.45
N ASN A 67 11.04 -9.00 11.72
CA ASN A 67 10.72 -10.41 11.51
C ASN A 67 11.32 -10.95 10.20
N ASN A 68 10.94 -10.37 9.07
CA ASN A 68 11.35 -10.78 7.74
C ASN A 68 11.70 -9.57 6.85
N LYS A 69 12.98 -9.19 6.88
CA LYS A 69 13.51 -8.08 6.06
C LYS A 69 13.28 -8.27 4.56
N ALA A 70 13.28 -9.51 4.07
CA ALA A 70 13.10 -9.79 2.65
C ALA A 70 11.69 -9.42 2.16
N PHE A 71 10.67 -9.56 3.01
CA PHE A 71 9.30 -9.12 2.69
C PHE A 71 9.05 -7.66 3.07
N ALA A 72 9.72 -7.16 4.11
CA ALA A 72 9.59 -5.77 4.54
C ALA A 72 10.05 -4.77 3.45
N VAL A 73 11.13 -5.07 2.72
CA VAL A 73 11.65 -4.18 1.65
C VAL A 73 10.64 -3.93 0.52
N PRO A 74 10.05 -4.95 -0.12
CA PRO A 74 9.04 -4.71 -1.15
C PRO A 74 7.77 -4.08 -0.59
N LEU A 75 7.34 -4.44 0.63
CA LEU A 75 6.21 -3.78 1.29
C LEU A 75 6.48 -2.28 1.53
N ALA A 76 7.68 -1.93 1.99
CA ALA A 76 8.13 -0.56 2.20
C ALA A 76 8.10 0.24 0.89
N GLY A 77 8.72 -0.31 -0.16
CA GLY A 77 8.79 0.34 -1.47
C GLY A 77 7.40 0.57 -2.06
N PHE A 78 6.54 -0.44 -2.00
CA PHE A 78 5.17 -0.33 -2.53
C PHE A 78 4.33 0.68 -1.73
N THR A 79 4.46 0.69 -0.41
CA THR A 79 3.82 1.67 0.46
C THR A 79 4.30 3.09 0.15
N PHE A 80 5.61 3.28 -0.05
CA PHE A 80 6.19 4.58 -0.33
C PHE A 80 5.71 5.16 -1.67
N ILE A 81 5.72 4.35 -2.74
CA ILE A 81 5.18 4.74 -4.05
C ILE A 81 3.70 5.12 -3.91
N SER A 82 2.93 4.31 -3.18
CA SER A 82 1.50 4.55 -2.93
C SER A 82 1.26 5.85 -2.17
N PHE A 83 2.12 6.19 -1.20
CA PHE A 83 2.01 7.43 -0.43
C PHE A 83 2.34 8.66 -1.27
N VAL A 84 3.40 8.61 -2.09
CA VAL A 84 3.73 9.68 -3.03
C VAL A 84 2.57 9.91 -4.00
N PHE A 85 1.97 8.85 -4.52
CA PHE A 85 0.79 8.96 -5.38
C PHE A 85 -0.41 9.58 -4.67
N ALA A 86 -0.69 9.19 -3.43
CA ALA A 86 -1.76 9.79 -2.64
C ALA A 86 -1.55 11.29 -2.42
N LEU A 87 -0.30 11.73 -2.18
CA LEU A 87 0.04 13.15 -2.10
C LEU A 87 -0.20 13.90 -3.41
N PHE A 88 0.20 13.32 -4.55
CA PHE A 88 -0.06 13.91 -5.86
C PHE A 88 -1.56 14.04 -6.14
N LEU A 89 -2.34 12.98 -5.88
CA LEU A 89 -3.79 12.98 -6.07
C LEU A 89 -4.47 14.03 -5.17
N ASN A 90 -4.06 14.11 -3.91
CA ASN A 90 -4.57 15.13 -2.99
C ASN A 90 -4.23 16.56 -3.44
N GLY A 91 -3.02 16.77 -3.97
CA GLY A 91 -2.61 18.06 -4.52
C GLY A 91 -3.42 18.46 -5.75
N ILE A 92 -3.77 17.51 -6.62
CA ILE A 92 -4.61 17.74 -7.81
C ILE A 92 -6.06 17.99 -7.42
N SER A 93 -6.62 17.22 -6.47
CA SER A 93 -8.03 17.35 -6.05
C SER A 93 -8.33 18.68 -5.35
N GLN A 94 -7.31 19.35 -4.80
CA GLN A 94 -7.43 20.68 -4.19
C GLN A 94 -7.26 21.85 -5.19
N MET A 95 -6.97 21.59 -6.47
CA MET A 95 -6.92 22.59 -7.54
C MET A 95 -8.26 22.70 -8.27
#